data_AF-A0A2K8ZTT0-F1
#
_entry.id   AF-A0A2K8ZTT0-F1
#
_cell.length_a   1.000
_cell.length_b   1.000
_cell.length_c   1.000
_cell.angle_alpha   90.00
_cell.angle_beta   90.00
_cell.angle_gamma   90.00
#
_symmetry.space_group_name_H-M   'P 1'
#
loop_
_entity.id
_entity.type
_entity.pdbx_description
1 polymer ?
#
loop_
_entity_poly.entity_id
_entity_poly.type
_entity_poly.pdbx_seq_one_letter_code
_entity_poly.pdbx_strand_id
1 'polypeptide(L)'
;MERNKFEKRRRIMMTYTIVMQLIFSVIGLSVLGIYIGRKLDPEGDLATYLAALGLFLGVFVGFMTLLQFIKSEERYERRKRH
;
A
#
# COMPACT_ATOMS: atom_id res chain seq x y z
N MET A 1 11.37 32.28 -1.60
CA MET A 1 11.98 30.97 -1.25
C MET A 1 11.14 30.14 -0.25
N GLU A 2 10.09 30.67 0.38
CA GLU A 2 9.30 29.94 1.40
C GLU A 2 8.32 28.90 0.84
N ARG A 3 7.79 29.10 -0.36
CA ARG A 3 6.81 28.18 -1.00
C ARG A 3 7.38 26.78 -1.28
N ASN A 4 8.70 26.68 -1.46
CA ASN A 4 9.39 25.43 -1.79
C ASN A 4 9.51 24.48 -0.57
N LYS A 5 9.57 25.02 0.66
CA LYS A 5 9.60 24.19 1.88
C LYS A 5 8.26 23.53 2.18
N PHE A 6 7.15 24.21 1.85
CA PHE A 6 5.79 23.69 2.07
C PHE A 6 5.47 22.54 1.12
N GLU A 7 5.85 22.66 -0.17
CA GLU A 7 5.68 21.56 -1.13
C GLU A 7 6.53 20.34 -0.78
N LYS A 8 7.78 20.55 -0.33
CA LYS A 8 8.66 19.45 0.09
C LYS A 8 8.10 18.70 1.31
N ARG A 9 7.57 19.43 2.31
CA ARG A 9 6.89 18.85 3.48
C ARG A 9 5.62 18.08 3.09
N ARG A 10 4.84 18.61 2.14
CA ARG A 10 3.62 17.95 1.67
C ARG A 10 3.91 16.64 0.93
N ARG A 11 4.97 16.57 0.11
CA ARG A 11 5.42 15.30 -0.52
C ARG A 11 5.84 14.27 0.51
N ILE A 12 6.62 14.69 1.51
CA ILE A 12 7.05 13.80 2.59
C ILE A 12 5.81 13.24 3.31
N MET A 13 4.87 14.10 3.73
CA MET A 13 3.64 13.65 4.36
C MET A 13 2.83 12.70 3.47
N MET A 14 2.66 13.01 2.18
CA MET A 14 1.89 12.16 1.25
C MET A 14 2.54 10.79 1.05
N THR A 15 3.88 10.74 0.95
CA THR A 15 4.64 9.49 0.87
C THR A 15 4.45 8.68 2.16
N TYR A 16 4.53 9.33 3.32
CA TYR A 16 4.26 8.69 4.61
C TYR A 16 2.85 8.11 4.68
N THR A 17 1.82 8.85 4.24
CA THR A 17 0.44 8.37 4.23
C THR A 17 0.26 7.14 3.34
N ILE A 18 0.86 7.14 2.14
CA ILE A 18 0.79 6.01 1.21
C ILE A 18 1.48 4.78 1.80
N VAL A 19 2.69 4.93 2.36
CA VAL A 19 3.42 3.83 3.00
C VAL A 19 2.63 3.28 4.19
N MET A 20 2.08 4.14 5.04
CA MET A 20 1.25 3.70 6.17
C MET A 20 0.00 2.96 5.69
N GLN A 21 -0.70 3.48 4.68
CA GLN A 21 -1.86 2.82 4.10
C GLN A 21 -1.52 1.45 3.52
N LEU A 22 -0.34 1.30 2.94
CA LEU A 22 0.17 0.06 2.35
C LEU A 22 0.50 -0.98 3.43
N ILE A 23 1.12 -0.57 4.54
CA ILE A 23 1.36 -1.44 5.69
C ILE A 23 0.03 -1.90 6.30
N PHE A 24 -0.90 -0.96 6.53
CA PHE A 24 -2.21 -1.28 7.08
C PHE A 24 -3.03 -2.18 6.16
N SER A 25 -2.97 -1.99 4.84
CA SER A 25 -3.70 -2.84 3.89
C SER A 25 -3.12 -4.26 3.85
N VAL A 26 -1.79 -4.42 3.89
CA VAL A 26 -1.14 -5.74 3.96
C VAL A 26 -1.52 -6.46 5.25
N ILE A 27 -1.41 -5.79 6.40
CA ILE A 27 -1.78 -6.37 7.70
C ILE A 27 -3.27 -6.72 7.70
N GLY A 28 -4.12 -5.80 7.26
CA GLY A 28 -5.57 -5.98 7.21
C GLY A 28 -5.98 -7.16 6.34
N LEU A 29 -5.45 -7.27 5.12
CA LEU A 29 -5.70 -8.40 4.21
C LEU A 29 -5.18 -9.72 4.77
N SER A 30 -4.02 -9.71 5.41
CA SER A 30 -3.44 -10.92 6.02
C SER A 30 -4.31 -11.42 7.18
N VAL A 31 -4.75 -10.52 8.07
CA VAL A 31 -5.67 -10.85 9.17
C VAL A 31 -7.02 -11.33 8.64
N LEU A 32 -7.54 -10.68 7.59
CA LEU A 32 -8.77 -11.13 6.91
C LEU A 32 -8.63 -12.54 6.34
N GLY A 33 -7.50 -12.85 5.71
CA GLY A 33 -7.20 -14.18 5.18
C GLY A 33 -7.20 -15.25 6.27
N ILE A 34 -6.55 -14.97 7.41
CA ILE A 34 -6.55 -15.87 8.57
C ILE A 34 -7.97 -16.05 9.12
N TYR A 35 -8.72 -14.96 9.27
CA TYR A 35 -10.07 -15.00 9.83
C TYR A 35 -11.04 -15.81 8.95
N ILE A 36 -11.01 -15.58 7.64
CA ILE A 36 -11.82 -16.34 6.68
C ILE A 36 -11.39 -17.80 6.66
N GLY A 37 -10.08 -18.06 6.61
CA GLY A 37 -9.56 -19.43 6.55
C GLY A 37 -9.90 -20.26 7.78
N ARG A 38 -9.75 -19.69 8.98
CA ARG A 38 -10.16 -20.37 10.23
C ARG A 38 -11.65 -20.61 10.35
N LYS A 39 -12.47 -19.79 9.69
CA LYS A 39 -13.93 -19.93 9.73
C LYS A 39 -14.45 -20.98 8.74
N LEU A 40 -13.75 -21.16 7.61
CA LEU A 40 -14.08 -22.16 6.60
C LEU A 40 -13.52 -23.54 6.96
N ASP A 41 -12.29 -23.58 7.47
CA ASP A 41 -11.61 -24.81 7.82
C ASP A 41 -10.76 -24.60 9.08
N PRO A 42 -11.32 -24.81 10.28
CA PRO A 42 -10.65 -24.55 11.54
C PRO A 42 -9.52 -25.54 11.86
N GLU A 43 -9.53 -26.74 11.26
CA GLU A 43 -8.56 -27.81 11.51
C GLU A 43 -7.56 -28.00 10.37
N GLY A 44 -7.86 -27.48 9.17
CA GLY A 44 -6.98 -27.58 8.01
C GLY A 44 -5.98 -26.43 7.82
N ASP A 45 -5.02 -26.64 6.92
CA ASP A 45 -4.00 -25.66 6.54
C ASP A 45 -4.54 -24.49 5.68
N LEU A 46 -5.85 -24.48 5.39
CA LEU A 46 -6.50 -23.47 4.55
C LEU A 46 -6.26 -22.05 5.05
N ALA A 47 -6.24 -21.87 6.38
CA ALA A 47 -5.93 -20.58 7.01
C ALA A 47 -4.52 -20.08 6.67
N THR A 48 -3.53 -20.97 6.63
CA THR A 48 -2.15 -20.63 6.28
C THR A 48 -2.04 -20.25 4.80
N TYR A 49 -2.69 -21.00 3.91
CA TYR A 49 -2.70 -20.68 2.47
C TYR A 49 -3.42 -19.37 2.17
N LEU A 50 -4.57 -19.11 2.79
CA LEU A 50 -5.31 -17.85 2.64
C LEU A 50 -4.56 -16.66 3.21
N ALA A 51 -3.85 -16.84 4.33
CA ALA A 51 -2.97 -15.82 4.89
C ALA A 51 -1.80 -15.50 3.95
N ALA A 52 -1.15 -16.52 3.39
CA ALA A 52 -0.07 -16.35 2.41
C ALA A 52 -0.57 -15.65 1.13
N LEU A 53 -1.77 -15.99 0.67
CA LEU A 53 -2.40 -15.36 -0.49
C LEU A 53 -2.79 -13.90 -0.22
N GLY A 54 -3.33 -13.62 0.97
CA GLY A 54 -3.64 -12.26 1.42
C GLY A 54 -2.40 -11.38 1.57
N LEU A 55 -1.30 -11.95 2.09
CA LEU A 55 0.00 -11.29 2.18
C LEU A 55 0.54 -10.97 0.77
N PHE A 56 0.52 -11.96 -0.13
CA PHE A 56 0.99 -11.80 -1.51
C PHE A 56 0.20 -10.70 -2.24
N LEU A 57 -1.13 -10.74 -2.17
CA LEU A 57 -1.99 -9.72 -2.78
C LEU A 57 -1.75 -8.34 -2.16
N GLY A 58 -1.62 -8.25 -0.84
CA GLY A 58 -1.33 -6.99 -0.16
C GLY A 58 -0.02 -6.37 -0.62
N VAL A 59 1.05 -7.16 -0.69
CA VAL A 59 2.36 -6.71 -1.17
C VAL A 59 2.30 -6.31 -2.64
N PHE A 60 1.67 -7.13 -3.47
CA PHE A 60 1.54 -6.87 -4.91
C PHE A 60 0.78 -5.58 -5.21
N VAL A 61 -0.39 -5.39 -4.58
CA VAL A 61 -1.18 -4.16 -4.70
C VAL A 61 -0.38 -2.98 -4.19
N GLY A 62 0.32 -3.13 -3.07
CA GLY A 62 1.17 -2.08 -2.54
C GLY A 62 2.29 -1.66 -3.49
N PHE A 63 2.94 -2.62 -4.13
CA PHE A 63 3.96 -2.35 -5.15
C PHE A 63 3.38 -1.59 -6.35
N MET A 64 2.18 -1.99 -6.81
CA MET A 64 1.45 -1.29 -7.86
C MET A 64 1.10 0.16 -7.46
N THR A 65 0.68 0.38 -6.21
CA THR A 65 0.39 1.73 -5.68
C THR A 65 1.65 2.60 -5.64
N LEU A 66 2.78 2.04 -5.21
CA LEU A 66 4.07 2.74 -5.24
C LEU A 66 4.48 3.11 -6.67
N LEU A 67 4.37 2.19 -7.63
CA LEU A 67 4.68 2.47 -9.03
C LEU A 67 3.76 3.55 -9.63
N GLN A 68 2.47 3.53 -9.31
CA GLN A 68 1.55 4.59 -9.71
C GLN A 68 1.91 5.94 -9.07
N PHE A 69 2.34 5.94 -7.81
CA PHE A 69 2.77 7.14 -7.12
C PHE A 69 4.01 7.76 -7.79
N ILE A 70 5.03 6.96 -8.10
CA ILE A 70 6.23 7.40 -8.83
C ILE A 70 5.85 8.00 -10.19
N LYS A 71 5.01 7.31 -10.98
CA LYS A 71 4.52 7.83 -12.27
C LYS A 71 3.69 9.11 -12.13
N SER A 72 2.98 9.28 -11.01
CA SER A 72 2.19 10.48 -10.74
C SER A 72 3.09 11.69 -10.46
N GLU A 73 4.20 11.48 -9.76
CA GLU A 73 5.19 12.53 -9.52
C GLU A 73 5.85 12.98 -10.84
N GLU A 74 6.20 12.05 -11.73
CA GLU A 74 6.73 12.37 -13.06
C GLU A 74 5.78 13.25 -13.89
N ARG A 75 4.46 13.01 -13.82
CA ARG A 75 3.48 13.86 -14.52
C ARG A 75 3.32 15.23 -13.88
N TYR A 76 3.49 15.34 -12.58
CA TYR A 76 3.41 16.63 -11.87
C TYR A 76 4.57 17.54 -12.28
N GLU A 77 5.77 16.98 -12.49
CA GLU A 77 6.92 17.74 -12.96
C GLU A 77 6.79 18.23 -14.40
N ARG A 78 6.11 17.47 -15.28
CA ARG A 78 5.84 17.92 -16.67
C ARG A 78 4.86 19.09 -16.74
N ARG A 79 3.85 19.15 -15.85
CA ARG A 79 2.88 20.27 -15.82
C ARG A 79 3.43 21.54 -15.20
N LYS A 80 4.51 21.47 -14.41
CA LYS A 80 5.16 22.67 -13.83
C LYS A 80 6.10 23.39 -14.79
N ARG A 81 6.39 22.82 -15.97
CA ARG A 81 7.26 23.41 -17.01
C ARG A 81 6.50 24.15 -18.12
N HIS A 82 5.18 24.21 -18.07
CA HIS A 82 4.35 25.00 -19.00
C HIS A 82 3.60 26.09 -18.26
#